data_AF-A0A0C2YQV6-F1
#
_entry.id   AF-A0A0C2YQV6-F1
#
_cell.length_a   1.000
_cell.length_b   1.000
_cell.length_c   1.000
_cell.angle_alpha   90.00
_cell.angle_beta   90.00
_cell.angle_gamma   90.00
#
_symmetry.space_group_name_H-M   'P 1'
#
loop_
_entity.id
_entity.type
_entity.pdbx_description
1 polymer ?
#
loop_
_entity_poly.entity_id
_entity_poly.type
_entity_poly.pdbx_seq_one_letter_code
_entity_poly.pdbx_strand_id
1 'polypeptide(L)'
;HHALPRTLLKVKEAKKEAKLGVDEMLQHGALKHWEFSRDNVMRAVAEFVVCNNQSLAVANKPAFRNCLVAMCPNANKADIPSSHNISTFIHNSFVDFLQNLKHRIQVSLFICLKSMV
;
A
#
# COMPACT_ATOMS: atom_id res chain seq x y z
N HIS A 1 -17.47 38.02 -31.08
CA HIS A 1 -16.15 37.36 -31.03
C HIS A 1 -15.18 38.23 -30.23
N HIS A 2 -15.00 37.98 -28.92
CA HIS A 2 -13.98 38.67 -28.14
C HIS A 2 -12.77 37.76 -27.97
N ALA A 3 -11.65 38.11 -28.61
CA ALA A 3 -10.39 37.41 -28.46
C ALA A 3 -9.80 37.70 -27.08
N LEU A 4 -9.44 36.64 -26.34
CA LEU A 4 -8.76 36.76 -25.05
C LEU A 4 -7.36 37.36 -25.25
N PRO A 5 -6.94 38.35 -24.44
CA PRO A 5 -5.59 38.90 -24.47
C PRO A 5 -4.52 37.81 -24.31
N ARG A 6 -3.47 37.85 -25.15
CA ARG A 6 -2.39 36.83 -25.20
C ARG A 6 -1.71 36.58 -23.85
N THR A 7 -1.74 37.55 -22.95
CA THR A 7 -1.19 37.44 -21.59
C THR A 7 -2.01 36.49 -20.70
N LEU A 8 -3.33 36.44 -20.85
CA LEU A 8 -4.19 35.51 -20.12
C LEU A 8 -4.14 34.09 -20.70
N LEU A 9 -3.76 33.93 -21.96
CA LEU A 9 -3.57 32.64 -22.61
C LEU A 9 -2.37 31.90 -21.97
N LYS A 10 -1.23 32.60 -21.84
CA LYS A 10 -0.01 32.04 -21.23
C LYS A 10 -0.17 31.66 -19.75
N VAL A 11 -0.93 32.43 -18.97
CA VAL A 11 -1.21 32.10 -17.56
C VAL A 11 -2.14 30.89 -17.45
N LYS A 12 -3.08 30.73 -18.39
CA LYS A 12 -3.95 29.54 -18.45
C LYS A 12 -3.18 28.29 -18.89
N GLU A 13 -2.26 28.42 -19.85
CA GLU A 13 -1.41 27.32 -20.32
C GLU A 13 -0.44 26.85 -19.22
N ALA A 14 0.24 27.77 -18.53
CA ALA A 14 1.11 27.44 -17.40
C ALA A 14 0.36 26.78 -16.22
N LYS A 15 -0.88 27.21 -15.94
CA LYS A 15 -1.75 26.52 -14.95
C LYS A 15 -2.27 25.16 -15.42
N LYS A 16 -2.36 24.94 -16.74
CA LYS A 16 -2.75 23.65 -17.33
C LYS A 16 -1.60 22.67 -17.24
N GLU A 17 -0.37 23.10 -17.53
CA GLU A 17 0.84 22.27 -17.43
C GLU A 17 1.19 21.91 -15.98
N ALA A 18 1.02 22.84 -15.03
CA ALA A 18 1.18 22.52 -13.60
C ALA A 18 0.11 21.54 -13.08
N LYS A 19 -1.09 21.51 -13.67
CA LYS A 19 -2.12 20.50 -13.36
C LYS A 19 -1.82 19.16 -14.03
N LEU A 20 -1.33 19.16 -15.27
CA LEU A 20 -0.88 17.94 -15.94
C LEU A 20 0.24 17.26 -15.15
N GLY A 21 1.22 17.99 -14.62
CA GLY A 21 2.31 17.38 -13.85
C GLY A 21 1.88 16.68 -12.55
N VAL A 22 0.78 17.12 -11.92
CA VAL A 22 0.25 16.47 -10.70
C VAL A 22 -0.64 15.26 -11.05
N ASP A 23 -1.48 15.39 -12.08
CA ASP A 23 -2.33 14.29 -12.56
C ASP A 23 -1.49 13.17 -13.22
N GLU A 24 -0.40 13.52 -13.89
CA GLU A 24 0.52 12.58 -14.55
C GLU A 24 1.37 11.81 -13.52
N MET A 25 1.79 12.45 -12.43
CA MET A 25 2.45 11.77 -11.29
C MET A 25 1.51 10.81 -10.54
N LEU A 26 0.20 11.09 -10.51
CA LEU A 26 -0.80 10.18 -9.94
C LEU A 26 -1.08 8.97 -10.87
N GLN A 27 -0.84 9.10 -12.18
CA GLN A 27 -1.10 8.04 -13.18
C GLN A 27 0.10 7.13 -13.47
N HIS A 28 1.34 7.57 -13.20
CA HIS A 28 2.54 6.77 -13.47
C HIS A 28 2.76 5.58 -12.52
N GLY A 29 1.92 5.43 -11.50
CA GLY A 29 1.70 4.13 -10.90
C GLY A 29 0.81 3.32 -11.81
N ALA A 30 1.38 2.58 -12.78
CA ALA A 30 0.68 1.55 -13.52
C ALA A 30 0.24 0.44 -12.55
N LEU A 31 -0.83 0.71 -11.80
CA LEU A 31 -1.48 -0.24 -10.93
C LEU A 31 -2.28 -1.14 -11.86
N LYS A 32 -1.71 -2.34 -12.09
CA LYS A 32 -2.44 -3.61 -12.11
C LYS A 32 -3.84 -3.37 -11.54
N HIS A 33 -4.93 -3.68 -12.26
CA HIS A 33 -6.28 -3.57 -11.71
C HIS A 33 -6.29 -4.14 -10.28
N TRP A 34 -6.32 -3.26 -9.27
CA TRP A 34 -6.32 -3.67 -7.87
C TRP A 34 -7.75 -4.09 -7.60
N GLU A 35 -8.02 -5.34 -7.91
CA GLU A 35 -9.23 -5.96 -7.40
C GLU A 35 -9.19 -5.83 -5.89
N PHE A 36 -10.25 -5.21 -5.38
CA PHE A 36 -10.50 -5.15 -3.97
C PHE A 36 -10.45 -6.59 -3.43
N SER A 37 -9.47 -6.84 -2.57
CA SER A 37 -9.35 -8.08 -1.84
C SER A 37 -9.04 -7.73 -0.40
N ARG A 38 -9.73 -8.43 0.50
CA ARG A 38 -9.50 -8.30 1.95
C ARG A 38 -8.03 -8.50 2.30
N ASP A 39 -7.35 -9.44 1.64
CA ASP A 39 -5.94 -9.71 1.88
C ASP A 39 -5.03 -8.55 1.44
N ASN A 40 -5.39 -7.89 0.35
CA ASN A 40 -4.67 -6.70 -0.12
C ASN A 40 -4.84 -5.53 0.84
N VAL A 41 -6.05 -5.32 1.37
CA VAL A 41 -6.32 -4.28 2.39
C VAL A 41 -5.53 -4.59 3.67
N MET A 42 -5.56 -5.83 4.15
CA MET A 42 -4.80 -6.27 5.32
C MET A 42 -3.31 -6.01 5.14
N ARG A 43 -2.74 -6.40 3.99
CA ARG A 43 -1.33 -6.17 3.66
C ARG A 43 -0.99 -4.69 3.60
N ALA A 44 -1.76 -3.89 2.87
CA ALA A 44 -1.51 -2.46 2.71
C ALA A 44 -1.56 -1.71 4.05
N VAL A 45 -2.54 -2.03 4.92
CA VAL A 45 -2.64 -1.42 6.25
C VAL A 45 -1.51 -1.90 7.17
N ALA A 46 -1.10 -3.17 7.08
CA ALA A 46 0.05 -3.69 7.84
C ALA A 46 1.37 -3.02 7.42
N GLU A 47 1.61 -2.89 6.12
CA GLU A 47 2.77 -2.16 5.58
C GLU A 47 2.74 -0.69 6.01
N PHE A 48 1.58 -0.04 5.93
CA PHE A 48 1.42 1.34 6.41
C PHE A 48 1.80 1.47 7.89
N VAL A 49 1.36 0.51 8.73
CA VAL A 49 1.68 0.51 10.17
C VAL A 49 3.17 0.29 10.42
N VAL A 50 3.74 -0.76 9.84
CA VAL A 50 5.12 -1.19 10.10
C VAL A 50 6.13 -0.24 9.48
N CYS A 51 5.98 0.08 8.19
CA CYS A 51 6.96 0.86 7.44
C CYS A 51 6.95 2.35 7.81
N ASN A 52 5.82 2.89 8.28
CA ASN A 52 5.72 4.30 8.69
C ASN A 52 5.70 4.48 10.22
N ASN A 53 6.10 3.45 10.99
CA ASN A 53 6.14 3.46 12.46
C ASN A 53 4.86 4.01 13.10
N GLN A 54 3.70 3.63 12.57
CA GLN A 54 2.42 4.06 13.10
C GLN A 54 2.00 3.17 14.27
N SER A 55 1.22 3.72 15.19
CA SER A 55 0.59 2.91 16.24
C SER A 55 -0.43 1.95 15.62
N LEU A 56 -0.45 0.68 16.06
CA LEU A 56 -1.50 -0.30 15.72
C LEU A 56 -2.92 0.25 15.96
N ALA A 57 -3.09 1.15 16.93
CA ALA A 57 -4.37 1.78 17.23
C ALA A 57 -4.94 2.59 16.05
N VAL A 58 -4.13 2.98 15.06
CA VAL A 58 -4.58 3.71 13.87
C VAL A 58 -5.65 2.94 13.10
N ALA A 59 -5.54 1.61 13.02
CA ALA A 59 -6.50 0.76 12.32
C ALA A 59 -7.91 0.82 12.94
N ASN A 60 -8.01 1.14 14.22
CA ASN A 60 -9.30 1.29 14.92
C ASN A 60 -9.82 2.74 14.91
N LYS A 61 -9.05 3.74 14.45
CA LYS A 61 -9.50 5.13 14.44
C LYS A 61 -10.67 5.30 13.45
N PRO A 62 -11.80 5.89 13.88
CA PRO A 62 -12.96 6.07 13.01
C PRO A 62 -12.63 6.83 11.71
N ALA A 63 -11.84 7.91 11.80
CA ALA A 63 -11.42 8.67 10.63
C ALA A 63 -10.65 7.81 9.61
N PHE A 64 -9.70 7.00 10.09
CA PHE A 64 -8.92 6.10 9.22
C PHE A 64 -9.82 5.04 8.56
N ARG A 65 -10.73 4.44 9.32
CA ARG A 65 -11.68 3.45 8.79
C ARG A 65 -12.65 4.08 7.78
N ASN A 66 -13.10 5.31 8.01
CA ASN A 66 -13.93 6.04 7.05
C ASN A 66 -13.18 6.30 5.74
N CYS A 67 -11.88 6.62 5.81
CA CYS A 67 -11.05 6.72 4.62
C CYS A 67 -10.98 5.39 3.84
N LEU A 68 -10.82 4.26 4.54
CA LEU A 68 -10.84 2.94 3.89
C LEU A 68 -12.18 2.65 3.21
N VAL A 69 -13.31 2.96 3.84
CA VAL A 69 -14.65 2.82 3.24
C VAL A 69 -14.78 3.71 2.01
N ALA A 70 -14.35 4.97 2.09
CA ALA A 70 -14.45 5.91 0.98
C ALA A 70 -13.60 5.49 -0.22
N MET A 71 -12.43 4.90 0.01
CA MET A 71 -11.55 4.37 -1.03
C MET A 71 -12.02 3.02 -1.58
N CYS A 72 -12.83 2.26 -0.82
CA CYS A 72 -13.33 0.94 -1.19
C CYS A 72 -14.85 0.85 -0.91
N PRO A 73 -15.69 1.47 -1.75
CA PRO A 73 -17.13 1.60 -1.47
C PRO A 73 -17.89 0.27 -1.39
N ASN A 74 -17.35 -0.80 -1.98
CA ASN A 74 -17.94 -2.14 -1.93
C ASN A 74 -17.43 -2.98 -0.74
N ALA A 75 -16.56 -2.44 0.12
CA ALA A 75 -16.03 -3.14 1.28
C ALA A 75 -17.12 -3.35 2.33
N ASN A 76 -17.26 -4.58 2.82
CA ASN A 76 -18.06 -4.86 4.00
C ASN A 76 -17.26 -4.52 5.27
N LYS A 77 -17.95 -4.37 6.39
CA LYS A 77 -17.35 -4.16 7.72
C LYS A 77 -16.31 -5.21 8.09
N ALA A 78 -16.47 -6.45 7.59
CA ALA A 78 -15.54 -7.55 7.79
C ALA A 78 -14.21 -7.38 7.02
N ASP A 79 -14.23 -6.61 5.94
CA ASP A 79 -13.07 -6.36 5.09
C ASP A 79 -12.20 -5.21 5.61
N ILE A 80 -12.76 -4.40 6.51
CA ILE A 80 -12.03 -3.31 7.17
C ILE A 80 -11.27 -3.90 8.37
N PRO A 81 -9.93 -3.87 8.34
CA PRO A 81 -9.13 -4.45 9.40
C PRO A 81 -9.27 -3.67 10.71
N SER A 82 -9.37 -4.40 11.81
CA SER A 82 -9.15 -3.86 13.16
C SER A 82 -7.67 -3.91 13.54
N SER A 83 -7.29 -3.21 14.60
CA SER A 83 -5.93 -3.31 15.18
C SER A 83 -5.54 -4.75 15.53
N HIS A 84 -6.51 -5.56 15.97
CA HIS A 84 -6.27 -6.98 16.25
C HIS A 84 -5.94 -7.75 14.97
N ASN A 85 -6.72 -7.54 13.90
CA ASN A 85 -6.45 -8.20 12.62
C ASN A 85 -5.07 -7.85 12.08
N ILE A 86 -4.68 -6.57 12.13
CA ILE A 86 -3.35 -6.12 11.68
C ILE A 86 -2.24 -6.72 12.54
N SER A 87 -2.39 -6.70 13.87
CA SER A 87 -1.41 -7.28 14.79
C SER A 87 -1.20 -8.78 14.52
N THR A 88 -2.28 -9.55 14.40
CA THR A 88 -2.23 -10.98 14.09
C THR A 88 -1.60 -11.22 12.72
N PHE A 89 -1.94 -10.43 11.71
CA PHE A 89 -1.36 -10.57 10.37
C PHE A 89 0.14 -10.31 10.36
N ILE A 90 0.61 -9.26 11.05
CA ILE A 90 2.04 -8.96 11.20
C ILE A 90 2.75 -10.11 11.92
N HIS A 91 2.18 -10.58 13.03
CA HIS A 91 2.74 -11.69 13.79
C HIS A 91 2.90 -12.96 12.95
N ASN A 92 1.82 -13.37 12.26
CA ASN A 92 1.84 -14.57 11.43
C ASN A 92 2.84 -14.43 10.28
N SER A 93 2.84 -13.28 9.60
CA SER A 93 3.79 -13.00 8.50
C SER A 93 5.25 -13.09 8.98
N PHE A 94 5.53 -12.61 10.19
CA PHE A 94 6.86 -12.69 10.79
C PHE A 94 7.24 -14.12 11.18
N VAL A 95 6.30 -14.88 11.75
CA VAL A 95 6.50 -16.31 12.05
C VAL A 95 6.81 -17.11 10.79
N ASP A 96 6.02 -16.91 9.73
CA ASP A 96 6.22 -17.56 8.43
C ASP A 96 7.59 -17.21 7.83
N PHE A 97 7.99 -15.93 7.93
CA PHE A 97 9.32 -15.49 7.51
C PHE A 97 10.44 -16.21 8.28
N LEU A 98 10.35 -16.31 9.61
CA LEU A 98 11.34 -16.99 10.42
C LEU A 98 11.43 -18.49 10.13
N GLN A 99 10.28 -19.15 9.91
CA GLN A 99 10.25 -20.56 9.54
C GLN A 99 10.91 -20.80 8.17
N ASN A 100 10.59 -19.98 7.19
CA ASN A 100 11.21 -20.03 5.86
C ASN A 100 12.72 -19.75 5.91
N LEU A 101 13.13 -18.76 6.72
CA LEU A 101 14.55 -18.45 6.92
C LEU A 101 15.30 -19.62 7.55
N LYS A 102 14.76 -20.21 8.62
CA LYS A 102 15.32 -21.39 9.26
C LYS A 102 15.49 -22.54 8.25
N HIS A 103 14.45 -22.82 7.48
CA HIS A 103 14.49 -23.88 6.47
C HIS A 103 15.60 -23.64 5.43
N ARG A 104 15.71 -22.41 4.90
CA ARG A 104 16.75 -22.05 3.92
C ARG A 104 18.16 -22.20 4.48
N ILE A 105 18.39 -21.79 5.73
CA ILE A 105 19.69 -21.94 6.40
C ILE A 105 20.02 -23.43 6.57
N GLN A 106 19.06 -24.25 7.01
CA GLN A 106 19.25 -25.69 7.19
C GLN A 106 19.57 -26.41 5.87
N VAL A 107 18.84 -26.10 4.80
CA VAL A 107 19.10 -26.66 3.45
C VAL A 107 20.49 -26.27 2.97
N SER A 108 20.87 -25.00 3.14
CA SER A 108 22.19 -24.50 2.72
C SER A 108 23.33 -25.20 3.45
N LEU A 109 23.19 -25.40 4.77
CA LEU A 109 24.18 -26.12 5.59
C LEU A 109 24.29 -27.60 5.16
N PHE A 110 23.17 -28.26 4.90
CA PHE A 110 23.14 -29.65 4.46
C PHE A 110 23.82 -29.85 3.10
N ILE A 111 23.58 -28.95 2.15
CA ILE A 111 24.24 -28.97 0.83
C ILE A 111 25.76 -28.75 0.97
N CYS A 112 26.17 -27.79 1.79
CA CYS A 112 27.60 -27.52 2.03
C CYS A 112 28.30 -28.73 2.65
N LEU A 113 27.71 -29.34 3.68
CA LEU A 113 28.27 -30.53 4.32
C LEU A 113 28.37 -31.72 3.36
N LYS A 114 27.37 -31.94 2.51
CA LYS A 114 27.40 -32.98 1.48
C LYS A 114 28.42 -32.73 0.37
N SER A 115 28.79 -31.48 0.12
CA SER A 115 29.77 -31.14 -0.92
C SER A 115 31.22 -31.22 -0.44
N MET A 116 31.43 -31.34 0.88
CA MET A 116 32.75 -31.45 1.52
C MET A 116 33.16 -32.89 1.83
N VAL A 117 32.27 -33.87 1.64
CA VAL A 117 32.51 -35.31 1.83
C VAL A 117 32.44 -36.00 0.48
#